data_AF-A0A6M4BIV8-F1
#
_entry.id   AF-A0A6M4BIV8-F1
#
_cell.length_a   1.000
_cell.length_b   1.000
_cell.length_c   1.000
_cell.angle_alpha   90.00
_cell.angle_beta   90.00
_cell.angle_gamma   90.00
#
_symmetry.space_group_name_H-M   'P 1'
#
loop_
_entity.id
_entity.type
_entity.pdbx_description
1 polymer ?
#
loop_
_entity_poly.entity_id
_entity_poly.type
_entity_poly.pdbx_seq_one_letter_code
_entity_poly.pdbx_strand_id
1 'polypeptide(L)'
;CDYVSGGRLILAPTGKITPYHDARVVKEAAYKGMTRALDAGAKKPLLVVQNVIPFPDGQLVCILGAFEALYIPLQMRERENTRNFIKIGLHAEEKRTEAFERVVRNAIALERARVFARDIAGGDPERMAPARIVDYVKSSFLEDSNISITVVDDDDAIAEDYPLLAAVSRAANRVDRHKARVVEIEYKPSDVARVTETLMLVGKGVTYDTGGADIKISGKMAGMARDKCGAAAVAGFLKACSILKPPHLKVIGVLCLCRNSVGEDSYVADELIVSKSGKTVRVTNTDAEGRFAMADALYKLSEIAMSELNPHLYTIATLTGHARASYGNYTA
;
A
#
# COMPACT_ATOMS: atom_id res chain seq x y z
N CYS A 1 17.87 20.34 -33.61
CA CYS A 1 16.93 20.15 -32.48
C CYS A 1 15.81 21.21 -32.56
N ASP A 2 15.63 21.80 -33.74
CA ASP A 2 15.00 23.13 -33.88
C ASP A 2 13.47 23.03 -33.95
N TYR A 3 12.95 21.80 -34.04
CA TYR A 3 11.53 21.47 -34.05
C TYR A 3 10.97 21.13 -32.65
N VAL A 4 11.80 21.10 -31.61
CA VAL A 4 11.34 20.80 -30.23
C VAL A 4 11.16 22.12 -29.48
N SER A 5 9.94 22.40 -29.02
CA SER A 5 9.56 23.67 -28.38
C SER A 5 10.42 24.10 -27.17
N GLY A 6 11.22 23.21 -26.58
CA GLY A 6 12.16 23.50 -25.48
C GLY A 6 13.65 23.40 -25.83
N GLY A 7 14.01 23.14 -27.10
CA GLY A 7 15.40 23.04 -27.58
C GLY A 7 16.22 21.88 -27.00
N ARG A 8 15.65 21.07 -26.10
CA ARG A 8 16.31 19.95 -25.43
C ARG A 8 15.55 18.66 -25.72
N LEU A 9 16.30 17.61 -26.06
CA LEU A 9 15.79 16.25 -26.25
C LEU A 9 16.55 15.33 -25.31
N ILE A 10 15.84 14.58 -24.47
CA ILE A 10 16.43 13.58 -23.58
C ILE A 10 16.08 12.21 -24.13
N LEU A 11 17.09 11.46 -24.52
CA LEU A 11 16.94 10.08 -24.98
C LEU A 11 17.20 9.13 -23.81
N ALA A 12 16.25 8.21 -23.59
CA ALA A 12 16.35 7.15 -22.61
C ALA A 12 16.02 5.81 -23.28
N PRO A 13 17.02 5.16 -23.90
CA PRO A 13 16.79 3.93 -24.63
C PRO A 13 16.54 2.75 -23.67
N THR A 14 15.70 1.81 -24.10
CA THR A 14 15.52 0.50 -23.47
C THR A 14 16.74 -0.41 -23.65
N GLY A 15 17.66 -0.05 -24.56
CA GLY A 15 18.78 -0.90 -24.97
C GLY A 15 18.33 -1.98 -25.96
N LYS A 16 19.15 -3.02 -26.11
CA LYS A 16 18.80 -4.18 -26.95
C LYS A 16 17.82 -5.08 -26.19
N ILE A 17 16.60 -5.19 -26.71
CA ILE A 17 15.58 -6.08 -26.15
C ILE A 17 15.86 -7.51 -26.62
N THR A 18 15.64 -8.47 -25.72
CA THR A 18 15.87 -9.90 -25.93
C THR A 18 14.65 -10.66 -25.41
N PRO A 19 14.48 -11.96 -25.75
CA PRO A 19 13.36 -12.76 -25.25
C PRO A 19 13.30 -12.93 -23.73
N TYR A 20 14.37 -12.59 -23.00
CA TYR A 20 14.43 -12.65 -21.53
C TYR A 20 13.98 -11.35 -20.85
N HIS A 21 13.63 -10.33 -21.64
CA HIS A 21 13.15 -9.06 -21.12
C HIS A 21 11.62 -9.03 -21.07
N ASP A 22 11.10 -8.30 -20.10
CA ASP A 22 9.68 -7.96 -19.98
C ASP A 22 9.50 -6.43 -19.94
N ALA A 23 8.27 -5.98 -19.66
CA ALA A 23 7.92 -4.57 -19.63
C ALA A 23 8.78 -3.71 -18.66
N ARG A 24 9.51 -4.31 -17.71
CA ARG A 24 10.44 -3.60 -16.82
C ARG A 24 11.50 -2.81 -17.59
N VAL A 25 11.95 -3.25 -18.76
CA VAL A 25 12.93 -2.47 -19.54
C VAL A 25 12.36 -1.10 -19.95
N VAL A 26 11.06 -1.03 -20.22
CA VAL A 26 10.34 0.21 -20.55
C VAL A 26 10.23 1.09 -19.32
N LYS A 27 9.86 0.50 -18.18
CA LYS A 27 9.81 1.18 -16.89
C LYS A 27 11.16 1.84 -16.54
N GLU A 28 12.24 1.06 -16.60
CA GLU A 28 13.59 1.51 -16.23
C GLU A 28 14.12 2.59 -17.19
N ALA A 29 13.80 2.49 -18.49
CA ALA A 29 14.12 3.53 -19.46
C ALA A 29 13.37 4.84 -19.12
N ALA A 30 12.06 4.76 -18.87
CA ALA A 30 11.25 5.92 -18.52
C ALA A 30 11.73 6.58 -17.21
N TYR A 31 12.03 5.78 -16.19
CA TYR A 31 12.60 6.24 -14.92
C TYR A 31 13.89 7.04 -15.16
N LYS A 32 14.87 6.44 -15.85
CA LYS A 32 16.15 7.09 -16.15
C LYS A 32 15.98 8.38 -16.96
N GLY A 33 15.04 8.40 -17.91
CA GLY A 33 14.74 9.59 -18.71
C GLY A 33 14.22 10.74 -17.84
N MET A 34 13.28 10.44 -16.94
CA MET A 34 12.70 11.45 -16.04
C MET A 34 13.71 11.96 -15.01
N THR A 35 14.54 11.08 -14.44
CA THR A 35 15.64 11.50 -13.55
C THR A 35 16.60 12.45 -14.26
N ARG A 36 17.05 12.11 -15.48
CA ARG A 36 17.89 13.01 -16.30
C ARG A 36 17.21 14.35 -16.59
N ALA A 37 15.89 14.34 -16.82
CA ALA A 37 15.13 15.56 -17.05
C ALA A 37 15.07 16.46 -15.81
N LEU A 38 14.91 15.87 -14.62
CA LEU A 38 15.00 16.59 -13.35
C LEU A 38 16.39 17.20 -13.14
N ASP A 39 17.44 16.41 -13.36
CA ASP A 39 18.83 16.83 -13.19
C ASP A 39 19.22 17.96 -14.17
N ALA A 40 18.69 17.93 -15.39
CA ALA A 40 18.85 18.99 -16.38
C ALA A 40 18.00 20.25 -16.10
N GLY A 41 17.25 20.28 -14.99
CA GLY A 41 16.44 21.41 -14.57
C GLY A 41 15.16 21.61 -15.40
N ALA A 42 14.67 20.57 -16.09
CA ALA A 42 13.41 20.67 -16.82
C ALA A 42 12.25 20.97 -15.87
N LYS A 43 11.26 21.72 -16.35
CA LYS A 43 10.07 22.13 -15.56
C LYS A 43 8.76 21.63 -16.14
N LYS A 44 8.67 21.52 -17.46
CA LYS A 44 7.46 21.10 -18.18
C LYS A 44 7.78 20.06 -19.27
N PRO A 45 8.32 18.88 -18.93
CA PRO A 45 8.69 17.88 -19.92
C PRO A 45 7.47 17.33 -20.67
N LEU A 46 7.66 16.99 -21.95
CA LEU A 46 6.74 16.17 -22.74
C LEU A 46 7.30 14.76 -22.79
N LEU A 47 6.66 13.81 -22.13
CA LEU A 47 6.99 12.40 -22.20
C LEU A 47 6.35 11.79 -23.45
N VAL A 48 7.18 11.27 -24.34
CA VAL A 48 6.75 10.52 -25.52
C VAL A 48 6.59 9.05 -25.11
N VAL A 49 5.36 8.56 -25.18
CA VAL A 49 4.94 7.22 -24.76
C VAL A 49 4.63 6.40 -26.01
N GLN A 50 5.62 5.63 -26.46
CA GLN A 50 5.50 4.74 -27.62
C GLN A 50 5.34 3.28 -27.19
N ASN A 51 4.59 2.51 -27.98
CA ASN A 51 4.63 1.05 -27.93
C ASN A 51 5.84 0.56 -28.73
N VAL A 52 7.04 0.74 -28.17
CA VAL A 52 8.31 0.39 -28.83
C VAL A 52 8.50 -1.14 -28.93
N ILE A 53 7.72 -1.92 -28.17
CA ILE A 53 7.85 -3.37 -27.98
C ILE A 53 6.43 -3.95 -27.86
N PRO A 54 6.14 -5.19 -28.32
CA PRO A 54 4.84 -5.85 -28.14
C PRO A 54 4.57 -6.26 -26.68
N PHE A 55 4.80 -5.36 -25.73
CA PHE A 55 4.28 -5.47 -24.38
C PHE A 55 2.91 -4.79 -24.36
N PRO A 56 1.81 -5.54 -24.17
CA PRO A 56 0.45 -4.98 -24.22
C PRO A 56 0.25 -3.77 -23.28
N ASP A 57 0.92 -3.78 -22.12
CA ASP A 57 0.85 -2.71 -21.11
C ASP A 57 2.04 -1.72 -21.20
N GLY A 58 2.79 -1.70 -22.30
CA GLY A 58 4.02 -0.91 -22.45
C GLY A 58 3.82 0.58 -22.16
N GLN A 59 2.73 1.17 -22.65
CA GLN A 59 2.40 2.58 -22.39
C GLN A 59 2.15 2.86 -20.90
N LEU A 60 1.36 2.00 -20.23
CA LEU A 60 1.06 2.13 -18.82
C LEU A 60 2.35 2.03 -17.99
N VAL A 61 3.17 1.02 -18.27
CA VAL A 61 4.43 0.76 -17.58
C VAL A 61 5.44 1.89 -17.80
N CYS A 62 5.48 2.48 -19.00
CA CYS A 62 6.28 3.67 -19.29
C CYS A 62 5.87 4.85 -18.38
N ILE A 63 4.57 5.17 -18.32
CA ILE A 63 4.07 6.29 -17.51
C ILE A 63 4.32 6.02 -16.01
N LEU A 64 4.11 4.80 -15.53
CA LEU A 64 4.38 4.44 -14.13
C LEU A 64 5.87 4.49 -13.77
N GLY A 65 6.75 4.11 -14.69
CA GLY A 65 8.20 4.26 -14.52
C GLY A 65 8.63 5.73 -14.47
N ALA A 66 8.02 6.56 -15.32
CA ALA A 66 8.22 8.00 -15.31
C ALA A 66 7.74 8.65 -14.01
N PHE A 67 6.57 8.26 -13.50
CA PHE A 67 6.06 8.77 -12.22
C PHE A 67 6.88 8.29 -11.02
N GLU A 68 7.39 7.07 -11.05
CA GLU A 68 8.23 6.55 -9.98
C GLU A 68 9.50 7.37 -9.77
N ALA A 69 10.06 7.97 -10.82
CA ALA A 69 11.20 8.90 -10.72
C ALA A 69 10.87 10.19 -9.94
N LEU A 70 9.58 10.49 -9.77
CA LEU A 70 9.09 11.68 -9.06
C LEU A 70 8.68 11.37 -7.63
N TYR A 71 8.64 10.10 -7.24
CA TYR A 71 8.31 9.72 -5.88
C TYR A 71 9.41 10.20 -4.94
N ILE A 72 9.01 10.98 -3.95
CA ILE A 72 9.89 11.46 -2.90
C ILE A 72 9.30 10.97 -1.57
N PRO A 73 10.08 10.24 -0.75
CA PRO A 73 9.60 9.75 0.54
C PRO A 73 9.05 10.88 1.41
N LEU A 74 8.00 10.58 2.18
CA LEU A 74 7.31 11.55 3.03
C LEU A 74 8.27 12.36 3.91
N GLN A 75 9.26 11.71 4.54
CA GLN A 75 10.23 12.37 5.41
C GLN A 75 11.12 13.39 4.69
N MET A 76 11.41 13.14 3.41
CA MET A 76 12.18 14.06 2.58
C MET A 76 11.31 15.25 2.15
N ARG A 77 10.03 15.01 1.83
CA ARG A 77 9.07 16.08 1.51
C ARG A 77 8.83 17.04 2.67
N GLU A 78 8.91 16.56 3.91
CA GLU A 78 8.77 17.38 5.12
C GLU A 78 10.00 18.23 5.43
N ARG A 79 11.19 17.82 4.99
CA ARG A 79 12.47 18.46 5.34
C ARG A 79 12.93 19.51 4.33
N GLU A 80 12.71 19.27 3.05
CA GLU A 80 13.31 20.06 1.98
C GLU A 80 12.28 20.50 0.94
N ASN A 81 12.61 21.58 0.22
CA ASN A 81 11.87 21.97 -0.96
C ASN A 81 12.26 21.03 -2.11
N THR A 82 11.42 20.03 -2.35
CA THR A 82 11.72 18.97 -3.29
C THR A 82 11.71 19.43 -4.76
N ARG A 83 12.61 18.88 -5.57
CA ARG A 83 12.63 19.16 -7.02
C ARG A 83 11.54 18.37 -7.71
N ASN A 84 10.62 19.06 -8.37
CA ASN A 84 9.57 18.45 -9.17
C ASN A 84 9.32 19.23 -10.46
N PHE A 85 8.62 18.59 -11.40
CA PHE A 85 8.06 19.24 -12.57
C PHE A 85 6.81 20.04 -12.20
N ILE A 86 6.58 21.14 -12.90
CA ILE A 86 5.36 21.95 -12.80
C ILE A 86 4.20 21.24 -13.51
N LYS A 87 4.50 20.60 -14.64
CA LYS A 87 3.52 19.89 -15.47
C LYS A 87 4.24 18.83 -16.31
N ILE A 88 3.59 17.71 -16.58
CA ILE A 88 4.10 16.71 -17.52
C ILE A 88 3.09 16.60 -18.66
N GLY A 89 3.56 16.80 -19.88
CA GLY A 89 2.78 16.47 -21.08
C GLY A 89 2.98 14.99 -21.41
N LEU A 90 1.94 14.33 -21.92
CA LEU A 90 2.04 12.98 -22.47
C LEU A 90 1.71 13.03 -23.97
N HIS A 91 2.55 12.42 -24.79
CA HIS A 91 2.33 12.30 -26.23
C HIS A 91 2.47 10.84 -26.66
N ALA A 92 1.52 10.34 -27.45
CA ALA A 92 1.60 9.04 -28.12
C ALA A 92 1.42 9.27 -29.62
N GLU A 93 1.92 8.35 -30.45
CA GLU A 93 1.92 8.47 -31.93
C GLU A 93 0.50 8.45 -32.52
N GLU A 94 -0.45 7.83 -31.83
CA GLU A 94 -1.85 7.84 -32.23
C GLU A 94 -2.52 9.18 -31.85
N LYS A 95 -3.48 9.63 -32.65
CA LYS A 95 -4.44 10.67 -32.23
C LYS A 95 -4.97 10.31 -30.84
N ARG A 96 -5.24 11.31 -29.99
CA ARG A 96 -5.83 11.09 -28.64
C ARG A 96 -7.02 10.13 -28.72
N THR A 97 -6.81 8.87 -28.33
CA THR A 97 -7.83 7.81 -28.35
C THR A 97 -8.40 7.58 -26.95
N GLU A 98 -9.62 7.07 -26.87
CA GLU A 98 -10.23 6.65 -25.61
C GLU A 98 -9.37 5.60 -24.88
N ALA A 99 -8.72 4.71 -25.64
CA ALA A 99 -7.81 3.70 -25.10
C ALA A 99 -6.60 4.35 -24.39
N PHE A 100 -5.97 5.34 -25.01
CA PHE A 100 -4.84 6.04 -24.38
C PHE A 100 -5.29 6.87 -23.16
N GLU A 101 -6.45 7.52 -23.23
CA GLU A 101 -7.01 8.23 -22.06
C GLU A 101 -7.25 7.29 -20.88
N ARG A 102 -7.75 6.08 -21.14
CA ARG A 102 -7.90 5.05 -20.11
C ARG A 102 -6.56 4.65 -19.49
N VAL A 103 -5.53 4.47 -20.31
CA VAL A 103 -4.16 4.20 -19.84
C VAL A 103 -3.65 5.32 -18.93
N VAL A 104 -3.80 6.58 -19.34
CA VAL A 104 -3.39 7.74 -18.54
C VAL A 104 -4.17 7.82 -17.23
N ARG A 105 -5.49 7.62 -17.28
CA ARG A 105 -6.36 7.60 -16.08
C ARG A 105 -5.93 6.51 -15.10
N ASN A 106 -5.67 5.30 -15.60
CA ASN A 106 -5.20 4.19 -14.79
C ASN A 106 -3.82 4.47 -14.19
N ALA A 107 -2.88 5.02 -14.97
CA ALA A 107 -1.55 5.36 -14.49
C ALA A 107 -1.59 6.39 -13.35
N ILE A 108 -2.43 7.43 -13.47
CA ILE A 108 -2.61 8.44 -12.42
C ILE A 108 -3.21 7.83 -11.15
N ALA A 109 -4.25 7.00 -11.29
CA ALA A 109 -4.89 6.35 -10.15
C ALA A 109 -3.92 5.40 -9.42
N LEU A 110 -3.22 4.56 -10.18
CA LEU A 110 -2.22 3.63 -9.65
C LEU A 110 -1.06 4.36 -8.99
N GLU A 111 -0.56 5.45 -9.56
CA GLU A 111 0.53 6.19 -8.92
C GLU A 111 0.07 6.87 -7.63
N ARG A 112 -1.11 7.50 -7.60
CA ARG A 112 -1.66 8.08 -6.37
C ARG A 112 -1.82 7.02 -5.28
N ALA A 113 -2.29 5.83 -5.65
CA ALA A 113 -2.35 4.66 -4.76
C ALA A 113 -0.97 4.22 -4.28
N ARG A 114 0.04 4.13 -5.18
CA ARG A 114 1.42 3.75 -4.85
C ARG A 114 2.07 4.75 -3.91
N VAL A 115 1.93 6.05 -4.16
CA VAL A 115 2.44 7.12 -3.30
C VAL A 115 1.84 6.98 -1.90
N PHE A 116 0.51 6.87 -1.82
CA PHE A 116 -0.21 6.71 -0.55
C PHE A 116 0.26 5.46 0.21
N ALA A 117 0.35 4.30 -0.45
CA ALA A 117 0.87 3.07 0.15
C ALA A 117 2.34 3.20 0.57
N ARG A 118 3.20 3.80 -0.27
CA ARG A 118 4.63 3.97 0.03
C ARG A 118 4.86 4.93 1.20
N ASP A 119 4.02 5.94 1.37
CA ASP A 119 4.13 6.87 2.48
C ASP A 119 3.78 6.18 3.80
N ILE A 120 2.71 5.37 3.82
CA ILE A 120 2.38 4.53 4.99
C ILE A 120 3.51 3.52 5.23
N ALA A 121 3.89 2.73 4.23
CA ALA A 121 4.85 1.63 4.37
C ALA A 121 6.28 2.09 4.69
N GLY A 122 6.75 3.14 4.02
CA GLY A 122 8.10 3.70 4.12
C GLY A 122 8.25 4.74 5.23
N GLY A 123 7.13 5.22 5.78
CA GLY A 123 7.10 6.03 6.99
C GLY A 123 7.80 5.32 8.14
N ASP A 124 8.68 6.04 8.84
CA ASP A 124 9.34 5.53 10.03
C ASP A 124 8.32 5.27 11.15
N PRO A 125 8.72 4.54 12.21
CA PRO A 125 7.79 4.09 13.24
C PRO A 125 7.06 5.22 13.97
N GLU A 126 7.59 6.44 13.94
CA GLU A 126 7.03 7.59 14.65
C GLU A 126 6.05 8.36 13.76
N ARG A 127 6.42 8.61 12.49
CA ARG A 127 5.54 9.26 11.53
C ARG A 127 4.34 8.41 11.13
N MET A 128 4.52 7.09 11.08
CA MET A 128 3.47 6.12 10.74
C MET A 128 3.27 5.12 11.88
N ALA A 129 3.14 5.64 13.10
CA ALA A 129 2.55 4.94 14.23
C ALA A 129 1.02 4.76 14.02
N PRO A 130 0.34 3.85 14.74
CA PRO A 130 -1.06 3.50 14.45
C PRO A 130 -1.99 4.71 14.33
N ALA A 131 -2.03 5.60 15.33
CA ALA A 131 -2.87 6.81 15.31
C ALA A 131 -2.54 7.74 14.13
N ARG A 132 -1.26 7.87 13.76
CA ARG A 132 -0.82 8.74 12.66
C ARG A 132 -1.20 8.18 11.29
N ILE A 133 -1.24 6.85 11.16
CA ILE A 133 -1.80 6.20 9.96
C ILE A 133 -3.29 6.50 9.85
N VAL A 134 -4.06 6.47 10.95
CA VAL A 134 -5.49 6.85 10.93
C VAL A 134 -5.66 8.27 10.42
N ASP A 135 -4.91 9.23 10.95
CA ASP A 135 -4.96 10.64 10.52
C ASP A 135 -4.61 10.77 9.02
N TYR A 136 -3.56 10.07 8.57
CA TYR A 136 -3.13 10.09 7.18
C TYR A 136 -4.16 9.46 6.23
N VAL A 137 -4.82 8.38 6.66
CA VAL A 137 -5.90 7.74 5.91
C VAL A 137 -7.10 8.66 5.82
N LYS A 138 -7.59 9.20 6.95
CA LYS A 138 -8.74 10.13 6.95
C LYS A 138 -8.47 11.35 6.06
N SER A 139 -7.32 12.00 6.22
CA SER A 139 -6.95 13.17 5.40
C SER A 139 -6.85 12.86 3.91
N SER A 140 -6.38 11.65 3.55
CA SER A 140 -6.25 11.23 2.15
C SER A 140 -7.58 10.96 1.45
N PHE A 141 -8.67 10.76 2.20
CA PHE A 141 -10.01 10.44 1.68
C PHE A 141 -11.07 11.52 1.96
N LEU A 142 -10.70 12.69 2.50
CA LEU A 142 -11.65 13.74 2.90
C LEU A 142 -12.66 14.14 1.82
N GLU A 143 -12.22 14.18 0.56
CA GLU A 143 -13.02 14.61 -0.60
C GLU A 143 -13.66 13.43 -1.37
N ASP A 144 -13.42 12.20 -0.91
CA ASP A 144 -13.85 10.98 -1.60
C ASP A 144 -15.20 10.49 -1.04
N SER A 145 -16.31 11.05 -1.52
CA SER A 145 -17.67 10.74 -1.04
C SER A 145 -18.13 9.29 -1.25
N ASN A 146 -17.36 8.50 -1.99
CA ASN A 146 -17.56 7.07 -2.24
C ASN A 146 -16.77 6.18 -1.27
N ILE A 147 -16.11 6.78 -0.29
CA ILE A 147 -15.35 6.12 0.76
C ILE A 147 -15.98 6.44 2.12
N SER A 148 -16.20 5.42 2.94
CA SER A 148 -16.51 5.56 4.36
C SER A 148 -15.36 4.98 5.20
N ILE A 149 -15.06 5.59 6.34
CA ILE A 149 -13.99 5.16 7.24
C ILE A 149 -14.55 5.04 8.66
N THR A 150 -14.46 3.85 9.22
CA THR A 150 -14.76 3.56 10.62
C THR A 150 -13.47 3.22 11.34
N VAL A 151 -13.30 3.73 12.57
CA VAL A 151 -12.10 3.49 13.38
C VAL A 151 -12.53 2.93 14.72
N VAL A 152 -11.91 1.82 15.12
CA VAL A 152 -11.96 1.31 16.49
C VAL A 152 -10.63 1.68 17.14
N ASP A 153 -10.69 2.57 18.12
CA ASP A 153 -9.53 3.14 18.83
C ASP A 153 -9.60 3.06 20.35
N ASP A 154 -10.74 2.59 20.88
CA ASP A 154 -10.94 2.26 22.28
C ASP A 154 -10.32 0.89 22.62
N ASP A 155 -9.55 0.85 23.71
CA ASP A 155 -8.76 -0.34 24.08
C ASP A 155 -9.66 -1.52 24.50
N ASP A 156 -10.80 -1.24 25.16
CA ASP A 156 -11.76 -2.28 25.61
C ASP A 156 -12.52 -2.85 24.41
N ALA A 157 -12.97 -1.99 23.48
CA ALA A 157 -13.57 -2.44 22.23
C ALA A 157 -12.59 -3.28 21.39
N ILE A 158 -11.30 -2.92 21.34
CA ILE A 158 -10.28 -3.72 20.67
C ILE A 158 -10.09 -5.06 21.38
N ALA A 159 -10.08 -5.10 22.71
CA ALA A 159 -9.97 -6.35 23.47
C ALA A 159 -11.17 -7.28 23.26
N GLU A 160 -12.37 -6.72 23.12
CA GLU A 160 -13.60 -7.48 22.88
C GLU A 160 -13.73 -7.97 21.43
N ASP A 161 -13.45 -7.11 20.45
CA ASP A 161 -13.68 -7.39 19.02
C ASP A 161 -12.47 -8.00 18.32
N TYR A 162 -11.26 -7.73 18.81
CA TYR A 162 -10.00 -8.18 18.23
C TYR A 162 -9.02 -8.66 19.31
N PRO A 163 -9.38 -9.63 20.16
CA PRO A 163 -8.58 -10.06 21.31
C PRO A 163 -7.15 -10.51 20.95
N LEU A 164 -6.93 -11.11 19.77
CA LEU A 164 -5.58 -11.50 19.31
C LEU A 164 -4.75 -10.28 18.91
N LEU A 165 -5.34 -9.25 18.31
CA LEU A 165 -4.67 -7.96 18.05
C LEU A 165 -4.35 -7.24 19.37
N ALA A 166 -5.29 -7.26 20.32
CA ALA A 166 -5.12 -6.66 21.64
C ALA A 166 -3.92 -7.27 22.37
N ALA A 167 -3.76 -8.60 22.31
CA ALA A 167 -2.61 -9.30 22.86
C ALA A 167 -1.27 -8.85 22.24
N VAL A 168 -1.21 -8.74 20.90
CA VAL A 168 0.00 -8.27 20.21
C VAL A 168 0.40 -6.86 20.63
N SER A 169 -0.59 -5.97 20.84
CA SER A 169 -0.37 -4.57 21.21
C SER A 169 -0.20 -4.36 22.73
N ARG A 170 -0.39 -5.39 23.56
CA ARG A 170 -0.56 -5.25 25.01
C ARG A 170 0.56 -4.45 25.68
N ALA A 171 1.83 -4.76 25.39
CA ALA A 171 2.98 -4.01 25.90
C ALA A 171 3.08 -2.56 25.37
N ALA A 172 2.54 -2.31 24.18
CA ALA A 172 2.59 -1.01 23.54
C ALA A 172 1.52 -0.04 24.06
N ASN A 173 0.44 -0.56 24.66
CA ASN A 173 -0.73 0.24 25.07
C ASN A 173 -0.43 1.28 26.17
N ARG A 174 0.73 1.20 26.83
CA ARG A 174 1.21 2.23 27.77
C ARG A 174 1.61 3.55 27.12
N VAL A 175 1.77 3.55 25.80
CA VAL A 175 2.17 4.72 25.03
C VAL A 175 1.06 5.04 24.03
N ASP A 176 0.34 6.14 24.25
CA ASP A 176 -0.89 6.47 23.49
C ASP A 176 -0.72 6.40 21.97
N ARG A 177 0.40 6.94 21.46
CA ARG A 177 0.71 6.93 20.03
C ARG A 177 0.98 5.54 19.44
N HIS A 178 1.23 4.53 20.28
CA HIS A 178 1.44 3.13 19.86
C HIS A 178 0.21 2.26 20.00
N LYS A 179 -0.85 2.73 20.67
CA LYS A 179 -2.07 1.96 20.91
C LYS A 179 -2.64 1.44 19.58
N ALA A 180 -3.16 0.22 19.62
CA ALA A 180 -3.73 -0.42 18.45
C ALA A 180 -4.90 0.38 17.88
N ARG A 181 -5.10 0.27 16.57
CA ARG A 181 -6.23 0.85 15.84
C ARG A 181 -6.70 -0.16 14.82
N VAL A 182 -8.00 -0.38 14.71
CA VAL A 182 -8.58 -1.08 13.56
C VAL A 182 -9.28 -0.05 12.70
N VAL A 183 -8.89 0.02 11.43
CA VAL A 183 -9.49 0.96 10.47
C VAL A 183 -10.22 0.16 9.41
N GLU A 184 -11.54 0.34 9.34
CA GLU A 184 -12.35 -0.22 8.27
C GLU A 184 -12.61 0.88 7.25
N ILE A 185 -12.30 0.60 6.00
CA ILE A 185 -12.48 1.52 4.88
C ILE A 185 -13.36 0.81 3.87
N GLU A 186 -14.52 1.36 3.58
CA GLU A 186 -15.44 0.82 2.58
C GLU A 186 -15.48 1.73 1.36
N TYR A 187 -15.26 1.15 0.19
CA TYR A 187 -15.60 1.76 -1.10
C TYR A 187 -16.95 1.25 -1.55
N LYS A 188 -17.86 2.18 -1.82
CA LYS A 188 -19.19 1.91 -2.35
C LYS A 188 -19.41 2.72 -3.63
N PRO A 189 -19.77 2.09 -4.76
CA PRO A 189 -20.11 2.83 -5.97
C PRO A 189 -21.40 3.62 -5.75
N SER A 190 -21.55 4.73 -6.48
CA SER A 190 -22.74 5.59 -6.38
C SER A 190 -24.03 4.87 -6.79
N ASP A 191 -23.92 3.91 -7.69
CA ASP A 191 -25.04 3.07 -8.14
C ASP A 191 -24.83 1.64 -7.62
N VAL A 192 -25.48 1.35 -6.49
CA VAL A 192 -25.36 0.06 -5.78
C VAL A 192 -25.97 -1.09 -6.60
N ALA A 193 -26.93 -0.81 -7.47
CA ALA A 193 -27.58 -1.83 -8.30
C ALA A 193 -26.63 -2.44 -9.34
N ARG A 194 -25.50 -1.78 -9.63
CA ARG A 194 -24.48 -2.27 -10.56
C ARG A 194 -23.42 -3.15 -9.91
N VAL A 195 -23.40 -3.26 -8.58
CA VAL A 195 -22.46 -4.11 -7.86
C VAL A 195 -22.73 -5.57 -8.23
N THR A 196 -21.69 -6.28 -8.65
CA THR A 196 -21.75 -7.72 -8.98
C THR A 196 -20.85 -8.56 -8.07
N GLU A 197 -19.93 -7.92 -7.34
CA GLU A 197 -18.99 -8.59 -6.44
C GLU A 197 -18.52 -7.68 -5.31
N THR A 198 -18.12 -8.32 -4.20
CA THR A 198 -17.59 -7.64 -3.02
C THR A 198 -16.20 -8.18 -2.72
N LEU A 199 -15.21 -7.29 -2.72
CA LEU A 199 -13.83 -7.62 -2.35
C LEU A 199 -13.58 -7.23 -0.90
N MET A 200 -13.11 -8.18 -0.11
CA MET A 200 -12.87 -8.03 1.32
C MET A 200 -11.38 -8.25 1.60
N LEU A 201 -10.71 -7.26 2.16
CA LEU A 201 -9.26 -7.24 2.29
C LEU A 201 -8.84 -7.01 3.74
N VAL A 202 -8.01 -7.88 4.31
CA VAL A 202 -7.38 -7.65 5.62
C VAL A 202 -5.89 -7.40 5.42
N GLY A 203 -5.41 -6.25 5.88
CA GLY A 203 -4.02 -5.85 5.77
C GLY A 203 -3.26 -5.92 7.10
N LYS A 204 -2.13 -6.64 7.13
CA LYS A 204 -1.19 -6.63 8.26
C LYS A 204 -0.65 -5.22 8.45
N GLY A 205 -0.90 -4.63 9.61
CA GLY A 205 -0.54 -3.24 9.96
C GLY A 205 0.39 -3.13 11.16
N VAL A 206 1.33 -4.07 11.34
CA VAL A 206 2.30 -4.00 12.44
C VAL A 206 3.27 -2.85 12.15
N THR A 207 3.05 -1.72 12.81
CA THR A 207 3.70 -0.45 12.51
C THR A 207 5.19 -0.44 12.84
N TYR A 208 5.57 -1.25 13.82
CA TYR A 208 6.94 -1.65 14.10
C TYR A 208 6.94 -2.99 14.82
N ASP A 209 7.74 -3.92 14.33
CA ASP A 209 7.83 -5.27 14.87
C ASP A 209 9.18 -5.52 15.54
N THR A 210 9.17 -5.61 16.88
CA THR A 210 10.33 -5.99 17.67
C THR A 210 10.50 -7.51 17.80
N GLY A 211 9.45 -8.27 17.47
CA GLY A 211 9.27 -9.68 17.80
C GLY A 211 8.65 -9.97 19.17
N GLY A 212 8.42 -8.95 20.00
CA GLY A 212 7.86 -9.14 21.35
C GLY A 212 8.85 -9.87 22.27
N ALA A 213 8.36 -10.75 23.13
CA ALA A 213 9.21 -11.53 24.04
C ALA A 213 10.22 -12.43 23.27
N ASP A 214 9.82 -12.95 22.12
CA ASP A 214 10.69 -13.60 21.11
C ASP A 214 11.45 -12.55 20.26
N ILE A 215 12.22 -11.69 20.94
CA ILE A 215 12.83 -10.50 20.34
C ILE A 215 13.69 -10.81 19.11
N LYS A 216 13.56 -9.97 18.07
CA LYS A 216 14.43 -10.01 16.89
C LYS A 216 15.86 -9.61 17.27
N ILE A 217 16.78 -10.55 17.13
CA ILE A 217 18.22 -10.36 17.38
C ILE A 217 19.03 -10.14 16.09
N SER A 218 20.34 -9.89 16.25
CA SER A 218 21.32 -9.82 15.14
C SER A 218 21.00 -8.75 14.09
N GLY A 219 20.45 -7.60 14.51
CA GLY A 219 20.16 -6.47 13.63
C GLY A 219 18.93 -6.67 12.72
N LYS A 220 18.20 -7.79 12.85
CA LYS A 220 17.02 -8.09 12.01
C LYS A 220 15.81 -7.18 12.28
N MET A 221 15.84 -6.40 13.37
CA MET A 221 14.83 -5.39 13.69
C MET A 221 14.88 -4.18 12.74
N ALA A 222 16.06 -3.87 12.18
CA ALA A 222 16.18 -2.77 11.23
C ALA A 222 15.32 -3.03 9.97
N GLY A 223 14.44 -2.08 9.66
CA GLY A 223 13.51 -2.19 8.53
C GLY A 223 12.15 -2.80 8.88
N MET A 224 11.90 -3.22 10.13
CA MET A 224 10.59 -3.71 10.60
C MET A 224 9.52 -2.62 10.72
N ALA A 225 9.88 -1.35 10.48
CA ALA A 225 8.89 -0.31 10.20
C ALA A 225 8.03 -0.63 8.96
N ARG A 226 8.51 -1.49 8.05
CA ARG A 226 7.76 -1.91 6.85
C ARG A 226 6.79 -3.06 7.11
N ASP A 227 6.66 -3.53 8.34
CA ASP A 227 5.78 -4.66 8.66
C ASP A 227 4.27 -4.31 8.66
N LYS A 228 3.97 -3.07 8.26
CA LYS A 228 2.67 -2.50 7.93
C LYS A 228 2.39 -2.41 6.42
N CYS A 229 3.25 -2.96 5.57
CA CYS A 229 3.08 -2.93 4.10
C CYS A 229 1.77 -3.58 3.64
N GLY A 230 1.25 -4.57 4.38
CA GLY A 230 -0.03 -5.19 4.09
C GLY A 230 -1.19 -4.21 4.18
N ALA A 231 -1.32 -3.53 5.32
CA ALA A 231 -2.28 -2.45 5.52
C ALA A 231 -2.08 -1.30 4.53
N ALA A 232 -0.83 -0.93 4.26
CA ALA A 232 -0.52 0.11 3.27
C ALA A 232 -1.02 -0.25 1.85
N ALA A 233 -0.88 -1.51 1.43
CA ALA A 233 -1.36 -1.99 0.15
C ALA A 233 -2.90 -1.98 0.06
N VAL A 234 -3.59 -2.40 1.12
CA VAL A 234 -5.07 -2.32 1.21
C VAL A 234 -5.55 -0.88 1.09
N ALA A 235 -4.94 0.05 1.85
CA ALA A 235 -5.26 1.47 1.78
C ALA A 235 -4.99 2.06 0.38
N GLY A 236 -3.87 1.69 -0.25
CA GLY A 236 -3.53 2.06 -1.62
C GLY A 236 -4.56 1.55 -2.65
N PHE A 237 -4.99 0.30 -2.53
CA PHE A 237 -6.00 -0.27 -3.42
C PHE A 237 -7.33 0.51 -3.35
N LEU A 238 -7.80 0.79 -2.14
CA LEU A 238 -8.99 1.62 -1.93
C LEU A 238 -8.81 3.05 -2.47
N LYS A 239 -7.59 3.60 -2.42
CA LYS A 239 -7.30 4.88 -3.07
C LYS A 239 -7.44 4.79 -4.59
N ALA A 240 -7.00 3.70 -5.23
CA ALA A 240 -7.25 3.50 -6.65
C ALA A 240 -8.77 3.38 -6.94
N CYS A 241 -9.53 2.66 -6.12
CA CYS A 241 -10.99 2.56 -6.23
C CYS A 241 -11.69 3.92 -6.10
N SER A 242 -11.28 4.76 -5.14
CA SER A 242 -11.85 6.09 -4.94
C SER A 242 -11.76 6.97 -6.20
N ILE A 243 -10.66 6.83 -6.95
CA ILE A 243 -10.35 7.60 -8.16
C ILE A 243 -11.02 6.99 -9.39
N LEU A 244 -10.91 5.66 -9.57
CA LEU A 244 -11.40 4.96 -10.77
C LEU A 244 -12.90 4.69 -10.74
N LYS A 245 -13.49 4.64 -9.55
CA LYS A 245 -14.92 4.44 -9.30
C LYS A 245 -15.50 3.23 -10.06
N PRO A 246 -14.92 2.01 -9.93
CA PRO A 246 -15.46 0.83 -10.61
C PRO A 246 -16.91 0.57 -10.15
N PRO A 247 -17.89 0.55 -11.06
CA PRO A 247 -19.30 0.48 -10.69
C PRO A 247 -19.76 -0.93 -10.28
N HIS A 248 -18.99 -1.96 -10.67
CA HIS A 248 -19.31 -3.37 -10.43
C HIS A 248 -18.79 -3.91 -9.10
N LEU A 249 -17.99 -3.12 -8.39
CA LEU A 249 -17.20 -3.58 -7.26
C LEU A 249 -17.60 -2.81 -6.00
N LYS A 250 -17.86 -3.53 -4.90
CA LYS A 250 -17.81 -3.02 -3.53
C LYS A 250 -16.51 -3.49 -2.89
N VAL A 251 -15.86 -2.68 -2.07
CA VAL A 251 -14.62 -3.09 -1.37
C VAL A 251 -14.72 -2.77 0.11
N ILE A 252 -14.39 -3.73 0.97
CA ILE A 252 -14.25 -3.55 2.42
C ILE A 252 -12.80 -3.89 2.78
N GLY A 253 -12.02 -2.88 3.16
CA GLY A 253 -10.64 -3.04 3.61
C GLY A 253 -10.50 -2.83 5.11
N VAL A 254 -9.83 -3.74 5.81
CA VAL A 254 -9.55 -3.64 7.25
C VAL A 254 -8.05 -3.54 7.46
N LEU A 255 -7.61 -2.45 8.09
CA LEU A 255 -6.22 -2.22 8.48
C LEU A 255 -6.06 -2.59 9.95
N CYS A 256 -5.31 -3.65 10.24
CA CYS A 256 -5.05 -4.11 11.61
C CYS A 256 -3.77 -3.45 12.13
N LEU A 257 -3.88 -2.24 12.69
CA LEU A 257 -2.74 -1.43 13.08
C LEU A 257 -2.35 -1.67 14.54
N CYS A 258 -1.12 -2.10 14.79
CA CYS A 258 -0.60 -2.26 16.15
C CYS A 258 0.93 -2.09 16.18
N ARG A 259 1.54 -2.16 17.36
CA ARG A 259 2.99 -2.24 17.52
C ARG A 259 3.34 -3.44 18.40
N ASN A 260 4.12 -4.37 17.88
CA ASN A 260 4.61 -5.51 18.66
C ASN A 260 5.84 -5.06 19.47
N SER A 261 5.64 -4.78 20.76
CA SER A 261 6.64 -4.19 21.65
C SER A 261 7.07 -5.14 22.75
N VAL A 262 8.24 -4.88 23.33
CA VAL A 262 8.76 -5.56 24.53
C VAL A 262 8.48 -4.70 25.75
N GLY A 263 7.89 -5.27 26.78
CA GLY A 263 7.60 -4.61 28.05
C GLY A 263 7.04 -5.59 29.07
N GLU A 264 6.72 -5.10 30.27
CA GLU A 264 6.19 -5.95 31.35
C GLU A 264 4.81 -6.56 31.04
N ASP A 265 4.05 -5.95 30.12
CA ASP A 265 2.76 -6.49 29.66
C ASP A 265 2.87 -7.22 28.31
N SER A 266 4.07 -7.61 27.85
CA SER A 266 4.18 -8.40 26.63
C SER A 266 3.37 -9.70 26.76
N TYR A 267 2.68 -10.07 25.69
CA TYR A 267 2.25 -11.47 25.53
C TYR A 267 3.47 -12.36 25.32
N VAL A 268 3.38 -13.60 25.80
CA VAL A 268 4.53 -14.51 25.90
C VAL A 268 4.20 -15.87 25.30
N ALA A 269 5.23 -16.63 24.97
CA ALA A 269 5.06 -18.03 24.59
C ALA A 269 4.34 -18.81 25.71
N ASP A 270 3.59 -19.83 25.31
CA ASP A 270 2.71 -20.68 26.12
C ASP A 270 1.44 -20.03 26.67
N GLU A 271 1.26 -18.72 26.47
CA GLU A 271 -0.02 -18.07 26.75
C GLU A 271 -1.12 -18.61 25.82
N LEU A 272 -2.32 -18.79 26.36
CA LEU A 272 -3.50 -19.26 25.64
C LEU A 272 -4.48 -18.09 25.49
N ILE A 273 -4.76 -17.69 24.26
CA ILE A 273 -5.59 -16.51 23.97
C ILE A 273 -6.84 -16.94 23.22
N VAL A 274 -8.01 -16.54 23.70
CA VAL A 274 -9.29 -16.83 23.04
C VAL A 274 -9.53 -15.79 21.94
N SER A 275 -9.68 -16.25 20.69
CA SER A 275 -10.00 -15.41 19.54
C SER A 275 -11.47 -14.96 19.57
N LYS A 276 -11.82 -13.99 18.71
CA LYS A 276 -13.21 -13.55 18.50
C LYS A 276 -14.13 -14.69 18.02
N SER A 277 -13.56 -15.70 17.34
CA SER A 277 -14.30 -16.91 16.93
C SER A 277 -14.51 -17.92 18.06
N GLY A 278 -14.07 -17.61 19.29
CA GLY A 278 -14.14 -18.51 20.45
C GLY A 278 -13.11 -19.64 20.44
N LYS A 279 -12.16 -19.64 19.49
CA LYS A 279 -11.09 -20.64 19.44
C LYS A 279 -9.90 -20.18 20.29
N THR A 280 -9.36 -21.07 21.09
CA THR A 280 -8.15 -20.79 21.87
C THR A 280 -6.90 -21.03 21.05
N VAL A 281 -6.04 -20.03 20.96
CA VAL A 281 -4.77 -20.06 20.23
C VAL A 281 -3.62 -20.08 21.24
N ARG A 282 -2.77 -21.10 21.20
CA ARG A 282 -1.51 -21.11 21.96
C ARG A 282 -0.47 -20.27 21.24
N VAL A 283 0.10 -19.31 21.95
CA VAL A 283 1.25 -18.54 21.48
C VAL A 283 2.48 -19.44 21.58
N THR A 284 3.12 -19.73 20.45
CA THR A 284 4.39 -20.48 20.43
C THR A 284 5.59 -19.58 20.14
N ASN A 285 5.34 -18.42 19.54
CA ASN A 285 6.35 -17.42 19.23
C ASN A 285 5.67 -16.05 19.00
N THR A 286 6.13 -15.01 19.70
CA THR A 286 5.56 -13.66 19.62
C THR A 286 6.06 -12.86 18.40
N ASP A 287 7.02 -13.38 17.64
CA ASP A 287 7.46 -12.88 16.32
C ASP A 287 6.59 -13.45 15.17
N ALA A 288 5.56 -14.22 15.52
CA ALA A 288 4.51 -14.65 14.61
C ALA A 288 3.23 -13.80 14.75
N GLU A 289 3.36 -12.57 15.25
CA GLU A 289 2.29 -11.64 15.62
C GLU A 289 1.35 -11.28 14.47
N GLY A 290 1.85 -11.19 13.24
CA GLY A 290 1.05 -10.75 12.10
C GLY A 290 -0.20 -11.59 11.84
N ARG A 291 -0.13 -12.90 12.12
CA ARG A 291 -1.30 -13.79 11.99
C ARG A 291 -2.29 -13.59 13.14
N PHE A 292 -1.82 -13.23 14.33
CA PHE A 292 -2.68 -12.88 15.47
C PHE A 292 -3.39 -11.56 15.20
N ALA A 293 -2.64 -10.53 14.79
CA ALA A 293 -3.16 -9.20 14.50
C ALA A 293 -4.31 -9.19 13.48
N MET A 294 -4.32 -10.12 12.51
CA MET A 294 -5.32 -10.17 11.45
C MET A 294 -6.45 -11.19 11.68
N ALA A 295 -6.26 -12.19 12.53
CA ALA A 295 -7.15 -13.35 12.60
C ALA A 295 -8.60 -12.97 12.98
N ASP A 296 -8.77 -12.09 13.96
CA ASP A 296 -10.11 -11.66 14.39
C ASP A 296 -10.80 -10.77 13.34
N ALA A 297 -10.04 -9.91 12.64
CA ALA A 297 -10.55 -9.14 11.52
C ALA A 297 -10.98 -10.04 10.36
N LEU A 298 -10.20 -11.10 10.07
CA LEU A 298 -10.56 -12.08 9.06
C LEU A 298 -11.84 -12.83 9.42
N TYR A 299 -12.00 -13.19 10.70
CA TYR A 299 -13.23 -13.80 11.20
C TYR A 299 -14.43 -12.85 11.03
N LYS A 300 -14.31 -11.59 11.47
CA LYS A 300 -15.34 -10.56 11.29
C LYS A 300 -15.76 -10.41 9.81
N LEU A 301 -14.80 -10.32 8.89
CA LEU A 301 -15.12 -10.21 7.45
C LEU A 301 -15.75 -11.50 6.90
N SER A 302 -15.38 -12.68 7.43
CA SER A 302 -16.02 -13.95 7.03
C SER A 302 -17.50 -14.01 7.40
N GLU A 303 -17.89 -13.41 8.53
CA GLU A 303 -19.30 -13.29 8.92
C GLU A 303 -20.04 -12.30 8.02
N ILE A 304 -19.45 -11.13 7.76
CA ILE A 304 -20.03 -10.12 6.85
C ILE A 304 -20.22 -10.70 5.44
N ALA A 305 -19.26 -11.48 4.95
CA ALA A 305 -19.28 -12.09 3.63
C ALA A 305 -20.56 -12.90 3.36
N MET A 306 -21.15 -13.51 4.38
CA MET A 306 -22.40 -14.29 4.26
C MET A 306 -23.60 -13.47 3.78
N SER A 307 -23.52 -12.15 3.88
CA SER A 307 -24.56 -11.19 3.45
C SER A 307 -24.18 -10.38 2.20
N GLU A 308 -22.98 -10.57 1.66
CA GLU A 308 -22.46 -9.81 0.52
C GLU A 308 -22.63 -10.56 -0.81
N LEU A 309 -22.71 -9.82 -1.91
CA LEU A 309 -22.81 -10.40 -3.24
C LEU A 309 -21.44 -10.87 -3.75
N ASN A 310 -21.33 -12.16 -4.13
CA ASN A 310 -20.12 -12.80 -4.65
C ASN A 310 -18.84 -12.35 -3.90
N PRO A 311 -18.73 -12.67 -2.59
CA PRO A 311 -17.66 -12.17 -1.75
C PRO A 311 -16.33 -12.87 -2.02
N HIS A 312 -15.25 -12.10 -2.10
CA HIS A 312 -13.88 -12.62 -2.18
C HIS A 312 -13.04 -12.04 -1.04
N LEU A 313 -12.49 -12.91 -0.20
CA LEU A 313 -11.76 -12.53 1.00
C LEU A 313 -10.25 -12.81 0.84
N TYR A 314 -9.43 -11.78 1.00
CA TYR A 314 -7.98 -11.87 0.89
C TYR A 314 -7.26 -11.25 2.09
N THR A 315 -6.10 -11.81 2.41
CA THR A 315 -5.15 -11.19 3.34
C THR A 315 -3.94 -10.67 2.56
N ILE A 316 -3.43 -9.50 2.94
CA ILE A 316 -2.20 -8.93 2.37
C ILE A 316 -1.26 -8.66 3.54
N ALA A 317 -0.10 -9.32 3.55
CA ALA A 317 0.79 -9.28 4.70
C ALA A 317 2.26 -9.52 4.34
N THR A 318 3.15 -8.79 5.03
CA THR A 318 4.57 -9.14 5.19
C THR A 318 4.70 -10.26 6.22
N LEU A 319 4.15 -11.44 5.92
CA LEU A 319 3.86 -12.43 6.94
C LEU A 319 5.06 -13.30 7.35
N THR A 320 5.91 -13.68 6.39
CA THR A 320 7.00 -14.64 6.68
C THR A 320 8.29 -14.28 5.95
N GLY A 321 9.42 -14.44 6.64
CA GLY A 321 10.74 -14.43 6.00
C GLY A 321 10.92 -15.59 5.02
N HIS A 322 10.22 -16.72 5.23
CA HIS A 322 10.26 -17.88 4.36
C HIS A 322 9.79 -17.57 2.94
N ALA A 323 8.73 -16.76 2.76
CA ALA A 323 8.29 -16.36 1.43
C ALA A 323 9.42 -15.68 0.62
N ARG A 324 10.22 -14.83 1.28
CA ARG A 324 11.40 -14.20 0.66
C ARG A 324 12.51 -15.21 0.37
N ALA A 325 12.75 -16.17 1.27
CA ALA A 325 13.76 -17.21 1.04
C ALA A 325 13.38 -18.13 -0.14
N SER A 326 12.08 -18.38 -0.33
CA SER A 326 11.56 -19.22 -1.41
C SER A 326 11.51 -18.51 -2.77
N TYR A 327 11.08 -17.25 -2.82
CA TYR A 327 10.80 -16.56 -4.09
C TYR A 327 11.70 -15.34 -4.36
N GLY A 328 12.60 -14.98 -3.44
CA GLY A 328 13.51 -13.85 -3.59
C GLY A 328 12.84 -12.48 -3.33
N ASN A 329 13.50 -11.41 -3.80
CA ASN A 329 13.02 -10.03 -3.64
C ASN A 329 12.03 -9.61 -4.74
N TYR A 330 12.00 -10.35 -5.86
CA TYR A 330 11.14 -10.11 -7.01
C TYR A 330 10.61 -11.47 -7.46
N THR A 331 9.30 -11.66 -7.40
CA THR A 331 8.66 -12.84 -7.97
C THR A 331 8.46 -12.62 -9.47
N ALA A 332 8.73 -13.66 -10.27
CA ALA A 332 8.59 -13.64 -11.73
C ALA A 332 7.15 -13.31 -12.18
#